data_AF-A0A0D9WQW7-F1
#
_entry.id   AF-A0A0D9WQW7-F1
#
_cell.length_a   1.000
_cell.length_b   1.000
_cell.length_c   1.000
_cell.angle_alpha   90.00
_cell.angle_beta   90.00
_cell.angle_gamma   90.00
#
_symmetry.space_group_name_H-M   'P 1'
#
loop_
_entity.id
_entity.type
_entity.pdbx_description
1 polymer ?
#
loop_
_entity_poly.entity_id
_entity_poly.type
_entity_poly.pdbx_seq_one_letter_code
_entity_poly.pdbx_strand_id
1 'polypeptide(L)'
;MENSLKGTQEFSLEASHDDYTQQLELLLKQLGIHNKPVHHGEQVICGFRKDWRMKIYIQGQEDEHQGHVLKSVHLRASKEAALQDASCEAFMRLCKIYSHEIAGTPFFLHPCVKVVTVSAIFER
;
A
#
# COMPACT_ATOMS: atom_id res chain seq x y z
N MET A 1 21.06 18.64 32.79
CA MET A 1 21.46 17.94 31.55
C MET A 1 20.20 17.70 30.75
N GLU A 2 19.96 18.58 29.79
CA GLU A 2 18.71 18.73 29.07
C GLU A 2 18.66 17.87 27.79
N ASN A 3 17.54 17.16 27.67
CA ASN A 3 16.72 16.86 26.49
C ASN A 3 17.38 16.28 25.22
N SER A 4 17.17 14.97 25.05
CA SER A 4 17.34 14.22 23.80
C SER A 4 16.19 14.52 22.84
N LEU A 5 16.45 15.32 21.81
CA LEU A 5 15.54 15.54 20.68
C LEU A 5 15.60 14.31 19.75
N LYS A 6 14.60 13.43 19.86
CA LYS A 6 14.28 12.45 18.80
C LYS A 6 13.81 13.22 17.57
N GLY A 7 14.72 13.43 16.62
CA GLY A 7 14.39 13.99 15.32
C GLY A 7 13.50 13.03 14.53
N THR A 8 12.20 13.33 14.50
CA THR A 8 11.29 12.81 13.47
C THR A 8 11.72 13.44 12.15
N GLN A 9 12.37 12.66 11.29
CA GLN A 9 12.82 13.11 9.99
C GLN A 9 11.67 12.96 9.00
N GLU A 10 10.84 14.00 8.87
CA GLU A 10 9.91 14.14 7.76
C GLU A 10 10.71 14.47 6.50
N PHE A 11 10.85 13.50 5.59
CA PHE A 11 11.35 13.76 4.25
C PHE A 11 10.18 14.06 3.32
N SER A 12 10.20 15.25 2.74
CA SER A 12 9.33 15.62 1.62
C SER A 12 9.81 14.87 0.38
N LEU A 13 9.03 13.91 -0.10
CA LEU A 13 9.30 13.18 -1.34
C LEU A 13 8.97 14.08 -2.53
N GLU A 14 9.98 14.46 -3.32
CA GLU A 14 9.74 15.10 -4.62
C GLU A 14 9.00 14.11 -5.54
N ALA A 15 7.86 14.55 -6.04
CA ALA A 15 6.92 13.76 -6.83
C ALA A 15 7.50 13.40 -8.20
N SER A 16 7.99 12.16 -8.35
CA SER A 16 8.06 11.53 -9.67
C SER A 16 6.66 11.01 -10.02
N HIS A 17 6.22 11.18 -11.27
CA HIS A 17 4.94 10.67 -11.76
C HIS A 17 4.77 9.13 -11.60
N ASP A 18 5.86 8.42 -11.33
CA ASP A 18 5.90 6.96 -11.13
C ASP A 18 5.77 6.53 -9.65
N ASP A 19 5.54 7.47 -8.72
CA ASP A 19 5.38 7.13 -7.30
C ASP A 19 3.98 6.58 -7.00
N TYR A 20 3.88 5.25 -6.90
CA TYR A 20 2.63 4.57 -6.57
C TYR A 20 2.10 4.93 -5.19
N THR A 21 2.92 5.45 -4.28
CA THR A 21 2.48 5.93 -2.97
C THR A 21 1.59 7.16 -3.13
N GLN A 22 1.96 8.08 -4.02
CA GLN A 22 1.14 9.26 -4.32
C GLN A 22 -0.13 8.90 -5.08
N GLN A 23 -0.04 8.00 -6.05
CA GLN A 23 -1.21 7.51 -6.78
C GLN A 23 -2.21 6.81 -5.85
N LEU A 24 -1.71 6.01 -4.89
CA LEU A 24 -2.53 5.40 -3.85
C LEU A 24 -3.22 6.45 -2.98
N GLU A 25 -2.52 7.49 -2.53
CA GLU A 25 -3.13 8.56 -1.73
C GLU A 25 -4.23 9.32 -2.51
N LEU A 26 -4.02 9.56 -3.80
CA LEU A 26 -5.03 10.20 -4.66
C LEU A 26 -6.26 9.32 -4.83
N LEU A 27 -6.06 8.02 -5.06
CA LEU A 27 -7.15 7.05 -5.14
C LEU A 27 -7.96 7.01 -3.84
N LEU A 28 -7.29 6.94 -2.68
CA LEU A 28 -7.97 6.91 -1.38
C LEU A 28 -8.83 8.16 -1.16
N LYS A 29 -8.33 9.34 -1.55
CA LYS A 29 -9.12 10.58 -1.51
C LYS A 29 -10.35 10.52 -2.41
N GLN A 30 -10.24 9.95 -3.61
CA GLN A 30 -11.38 9.81 -4.52
C GLN A 30 -12.42 8.81 -4.01
N LEU A 31 -11.98 7.76 -3.32
CA LEU A 31 -12.84 6.79 -2.65
C LEU A 31 -13.47 7.34 -1.35
N GLY A 32 -13.19 8.59 -0.98
CA GLY A 32 -13.65 9.18 0.28
C GLY A 32 -12.95 8.60 1.52
N ILE A 33 -11.91 7.79 1.36
CA ILE A 33 -11.15 7.23 2.48
C ILE A 33 -10.23 8.32 3.04
N HIS A 34 -10.67 8.93 4.14
CA HIS A 34 -9.96 10.03 4.79
C HIS A 34 -8.87 9.55 5.75
N ASN A 35 -8.92 8.29 6.17
CA ASN A 35 -7.92 7.70 7.05
C ASN A 35 -6.62 7.48 6.29
N LYS A 36 -5.51 7.96 6.87
CA LYS A 36 -4.19 7.76 6.27
C LYS A 36 -3.83 6.27 6.28
N PRO A 37 -3.29 5.72 5.18
CA PRO A 37 -2.79 4.36 5.16
C PRO A 37 -1.64 4.19 6.16
N VAL A 38 -1.65 3.10 6.91
CA VAL A 38 -0.57 2.78 7.86
C VAL A 38 0.40 1.83 7.19
N HIS A 39 1.68 2.20 7.15
CA HIS A 39 2.74 1.40 6.53
C HIS A 39 3.55 0.65 7.60
N HIS A 40 3.66 -0.67 7.44
CA HIS A 40 4.44 -1.52 8.32
C HIS A 40 5.48 -2.30 7.52
N GLY A 41 6.75 -1.93 7.72
CA GLY A 41 7.89 -2.63 7.14
C GLY A 41 8.38 -3.72 8.08
N GLU A 42 8.43 -4.94 7.58
CA GLU A 42 8.99 -6.10 8.25
C GLU A 42 10.33 -6.45 7.58
N GLN A 43 11.40 -6.52 8.36
CA GLN A 43 12.69 -6.98 7.87
C GLN A 43 12.73 -8.52 7.93
N VAL A 44 12.95 -9.14 6.78
CA VAL A 44 13.05 -10.60 6.64
C VAL A 44 14.51 -10.94 6.43
N ILE A 45 15.06 -11.76 7.33
CA ILE A 45 16.46 -12.20 7.27
C ILE A 45 16.49 -13.61 6.68
N CYS A 46 17.09 -13.75 5.50
CA CYS A 46 17.29 -15.03 4.81
C CYS A 46 18.80 -15.28 4.66
N GLY A 47 19.39 -15.98 5.63
CA GLY A 47 20.83 -16.18 5.71
C GLY A 47 21.56 -14.85 5.94
N PHE A 48 22.48 -14.48 5.05
CA PHE A 48 23.23 -13.21 5.12
C PHE A 48 22.48 -12.03 4.48
N ARG A 49 21.35 -12.29 3.81
CA ARG A 49 20.59 -11.27 3.10
C ARG A 49 19.49 -10.72 4.01
N LYS A 50 19.40 -9.39 4.07
CA LYS A 50 18.30 -8.66 4.72
C LYS A 50 17.44 -8.06 3.63
N ASP A 51 16.22 -8.55 3.51
CA ASP A 51 15.22 -7.98 2.62
C ASP A 51 14.07 -7.38 3.45
N TRP A 52 13.21 -6.63 2.78
CA TRP A 52 12.07 -5.94 3.35
C TRP A 52 10.78 -6.47 2.71
N ARG A 53 9.78 -6.67 3.57
CA ARG A 53 8.38 -6.84 3.19
C ARG A 53 7.60 -5.65 3.70
N MET A 54 6.71 -5.10 2.88
CA MET A 54 5.83 -4.00 3.31
C MET A 54 4.40 -4.49 3.42
N LYS A 55 3.69 -4.04 4.45
CA LYS A 55 2.24 -4.16 4.61
C LYS A 55 1.64 -2.76 4.71
N ILE A 56 0.55 -2.52 3.99
CA ILE A 56 -0.22 -1.28 3.98
C ILE A 56 -1.61 -1.63 4.52
N TYR A 57 -2.01 -0.94 5.59
CA TYR A 57 -3.32 -1.07 6.20
C TYR A 57 -4.16 0.14 5.83
N ILE A 58 -5.34 -0.11 5.28
CA ILE A 58 -6.26 0.92 4.79
C ILE A 58 -7.59 0.70 5.49
N GLN A 59 -7.97 1.61 6.37
CA GLN A 59 -9.23 1.53 7.09
C GLN A 59 -10.38 2.02 6.19
N GLY A 60 -11.46 1.23 6.09
CA GLY A 60 -12.69 1.65 5.43
C GLY A 60 -13.41 2.77 6.17
N GLN A 61 -14.37 3.43 5.50
CA GLN A 61 -15.14 4.54 6.08
C GLN A 61 -16.15 4.10 7.16
N GLU A 62 -16.70 2.89 7.08
CA GLU A 62 -17.74 2.39 7.99
C GLU A 62 -17.31 1.07 8.64
N ASP A 63 -17.78 0.82 9.87
CA ASP A 63 -17.55 -0.41 10.65
C ASP A 63 -17.91 -1.70 9.88
N GLU A 64 -18.71 -1.61 8.82
CA GLU A 64 -19.07 -2.72 7.93
C GLU A 64 -18.04 -3.01 6.83
N HIS A 65 -17.19 -2.05 6.47
CA HIS A 65 -16.16 -2.23 5.45
C HIS A 65 -14.85 -2.64 6.15
N GLN A 66 -14.66 -3.94 6.32
CA GLN A 66 -13.40 -4.52 6.82
C GLN A 66 -12.22 -3.84 6.12
N GLY A 67 -11.34 -3.20 6.91
CA GLY A 67 -10.14 -2.54 6.39
C GLY A 67 -9.30 -3.48 5.52
N HIS A 68 -8.69 -2.93 4.48
CA HIS A 68 -7.85 -3.69 3.55
C HIS A 68 -6.43 -3.80 4.10
N VAL A 69 -5.91 -5.02 4.15
CA VAL A 69 -4.49 -5.28 4.43
C VAL A 69 -3.83 -5.78 3.17
N LEU A 70 -2.98 -4.93 2.58
CA LEU A 70 -2.34 -5.15 1.30
C LEU A 70 -0.83 -5.25 1.54
N LYS A 71 -0.17 -6.21 0.90
CA LYS A 71 1.25 -6.51 1.14
C LYS A 71 2.04 -6.47 -0.15
N SER A 72 3.33 -6.13 -0.06
CA SER A 72 4.25 -6.25 -1.19
C SER A 72 4.24 -7.69 -1.70
N VAL A 73 4.25 -7.85 -3.02
CA VAL A 73 4.26 -9.16 -3.67
C VAL A 73 5.64 -9.79 -3.49
N HIS A 74 6.69 -8.96 -3.58
CA HIS A 74 8.07 -9.41 -3.51
C HIS A 74 8.76 -8.88 -2.25
N LEU A 75 9.77 -9.64 -1.80
CA LEU A 75 10.78 -9.14 -0.89
C LEU A 75 11.72 -8.20 -1.67
N ARG A 76 12.01 -7.03 -1.11
CA ARG A 76 12.87 -6.04 -1.75
C ARG A 76 14.09 -5.74 -0.90
N ALA A 77 15.22 -5.42 -1.53
CA ALA A 77 16.45 -5.13 -0.83
C ALA A 77 16.38 -3.84 0.03
N SER A 78 15.50 -2.90 -0.33
CA SER A 78 15.28 -1.66 0.41
C SER A 78 13.82 -1.51 0.85
N LYS A 79 13.62 -0.71 1.91
CA LYS A 79 12.30 -0.41 2.45
C LYS A 79 11.48 0.43 1.48
N GLU A 80 12.11 1.33 0.75
CA GLU A 80 11.50 2.23 -0.24
C GLU A 80 10.99 1.42 -1.43
N ALA A 81 11.79 0.48 -1.94
CA ALA A 81 11.36 -0.41 -3.00
C ALA A 81 10.22 -1.34 -2.54
N ALA A 82 10.26 -1.82 -1.29
CA ALA A 82 9.15 -2.60 -0.71
C ALA A 82 7.88 -1.77 -0.58
N LEU A 83 8.00 -0.47 -0.23
CA LEU A 83 6.87 0.46 -0.17
C LEU A 83 6.26 0.68 -1.54
N GLN A 84 7.06 0.99 -2.55
CA GLN A 84 6.55 1.16 -3.93
C GLN A 84 5.82 -0.09 -4.43
N ASP A 85 6.39 -1.29 -4.19
CA ASP A 85 5.77 -2.56 -4.58
C ASP A 85 4.43 -2.79 -3.88
N ALA A 86 4.36 -2.53 -2.57
CA ALA A 86 3.11 -2.64 -1.82
C ALA A 86 2.09 -1.57 -2.21
N SER A 87 2.51 -0.34 -2.47
CA SER A 87 1.64 0.76 -2.91
C SER A 87 1.04 0.46 -4.28
N CYS A 88 1.83 -0.09 -5.20
CA CYS A 88 1.37 -0.52 -6.52
C CYS A 88 0.33 -1.64 -6.41
N GLU A 89 0.63 -2.69 -5.63
CA GLU A 89 -0.32 -3.78 -5.40
C GLU A 89 -1.61 -3.27 -4.71
N ALA A 90 -1.46 -2.36 -3.75
CA ALA A 90 -2.58 -1.77 -3.05
C ALA A 90 -3.49 -0.98 -3.99
N PHE A 91 -2.89 -0.11 -4.81
CA PHE A 91 -3.57 0.69 -5.82
C PHE A 91 -4.33 -0.20 -6.81
N MET A 92 -3.68 -1.20 -7.41
CA MET A 92 -4.32 -2.09 -8.37
C MET A 92 -5.50 -2.87 -7.76
N ARG A 93 -5.34 -3.39 -6.54
CA ARG A 93 -6.42 -4.13 -5.88
C ARG A 93 -7.60 -3.24 -5.52
N LEU A 94 -7.34 -2.02 -5.03
CA LEU A 94 -8.41 -1.08 -4.72
C LEU A 94 -9.15 -0.64 -5.98
N CYS A 95 -8.44 -0.35 -7.08
CA CYS A 95 -9.09 -0.05 -8.36
C CYS A 95 -10.01 -1.18 -8.83
N LYS A 96 -9.66 -2.44 -8.55
CA LYS A 96 -10.50 -3.60 -8.86
C LYS A 96 -11.69 -3.74 -7.91
N ILE A 97 -11.48 -3.56 -6.61
CA ILE A 97 -12.54 -3.68 -5.59
C ILE A 97 -13.60 -2.59 -5.79
N TYR A 98 -13.14 -1.35 -6.00
CA TYR A 98 -13.97 -0.17 -6.12
C TYR A 98 -14.22 0.24 -7.58
N SER A 99 -14.16 -0.70 -8.52
CA SER A 99 -14.22 -0.42 -9.96
C SER A 99 -15.48 0.34 -10.37
N HIS A 100 -16.57 0.15 -9.63
CA HIS A 100 -17.83 0.85 -9.85
C HIS A 100 -17.79 2.30 -9.34
N GLU A 101 -17.23 2.56 -8.14
CA GLU A 101 -17.10 3.92 -7.64
C GLU A 101 -16.10 4.76 -8.44
N ILE A 102 -15.06 4.12 -9.00
CA ILE A 102 -14.01 4.83 -9.76
C ILE A 102 -14.27 4.92 -11.27
N ALA A 103 -15.41 4.40 -11.76
CA ALA A 103 -15.71 4.32 -13.20
C ALA A 103 -15.71 5.69 -13.94
N GLY A 104 -15.93 6.78 -13.20
CA GLY A 104 -15.85 8.16 -13.72
C GLY A 104 -14.50 8.85 -13.53
N THR A 105 -13.49 8.15 -13.02
CA THR A 105 -12.17 8.70 -12.69
C THR A 105 -11.09 8.25 -13.69
N PRO A 106 -9.95 8.97 -13.78
CA PRO A 106 -8.81 8.55 -14.59
C PRO A 106 -8.24 7.16 -14.24
N PHE A 107 -8.56 6.62 -13.05
CA PHE A 107 -8.02 5.34 -12.58
C PHE A 107 -8.75 4.11 -13.13
N PHE A 108 -9.96 4.27 -13.69
CA PHE A 108 -10.72 3.16 -14.27
C PHE A 108 -10.00 2.45 -15.42
N LEU A 109 -9.23 3.20 -16.21
CA LEU A 109 -8.48 2.68 -17.37
C LEU A 109 -7.07 2.22 -17.01
N HIS A 110 -6.68 2.26 -15.73
CA HIS A 110 -5.34 1.86 -15.34
C HIS A 110 -5.13 0.36 -15.62
N PRO A 111 -4.02 -0.05 -16.26
CA PRO A 111 -3.79 -1.44 -16.59
C PRO A 111 -3.81 -2.30 -15.32
N CYS A 112 -4.89 -3.06 -15.14
CA CYS A 112 -4.99 -4.06 -14.09
C CYS A 112 -4.19 -5.30 -14.51
N VAL A 113 -3.05 -5.53 -13.87
CA VAL A 113 -2.34 -6.81 -14.01
C VAL A 113 -3.18 -7.89 -13.32
N LYS A 114 -3.53 -8.95 -14.04
CA LYS A 114 -4.30 -10.08 -13.52
C LYS A 114 -3.56 -10.74 -12.35
N VAL A 115 -3.95 -10.44 -11.11
CA VAL A 115 -3.49 -11.19 -9.94
C VAL A 115 -4.25 -12.51 -9.87
N VAL A 116 -3.53 -13.63 -10.00
CA VAL A 116 -4.04 -14.99 -9.80
C VAL A 116 -4.56 -15.09 -8.37
N THR A 117 -5.87 -15.30 -8.24
CA THR A 117 -6.53 -15.49 -6.95
C THR A 117 -6.23 -16.91 -6.47
N VAL A 118 -5.36 -17.06 -5.46
CA VAL A 118 -5.26 -18.33 -4.73
C VAL A 118 -6.37 -18.31 -3.68
N SER A 119 -7.49 -18.93 -4.01
CA SER A 119 -8.54 -19.24 -3.04
C SER A 119 -7.96 -20.23 -2.03
N ALA A 120 -7.64 -19.77 -0.83
CA ALA A 120 -7.40 -20.67 0.29
C ALA A 120 -8.77 -21.24 0.71
N ILE A 121 -9.02 -22.47 0.29
CA ILE A 121 -10.13 -23.30 0.76
C ILE A 121 -9.85 -23.56 2.25
N PHE A 122 -10.71 -23.06 3.13
CA PHE A 122 -10.72 -23.43 4.54
C PHE A 122 -11.55 -24.72 4.64
N GLU A 123 -10.89 -25.88 4.59
CA GLU A 123 -11.52 -27.14 4.98
C GLU A 123 -11.74 -27.12 6.50
N ARG A 124 -12.98 -27.46 6.90
CA ARG A 124 -13.42 -27.61 8.28
C ARG A 124 -12.98 -28.96 8.84
#